data_AF-C3ZYY5-F1
#
_entry.id   AF-C3ZYY5-F1
#
_cell.length_a   1.000
_cell.length_b   1.000
_cell.length_c   1.000
_cell.angle_alpha   90.00
_cell.angle_beta   90.00
_cell.angle_gamma   90.00
#
_symmetry.space_group_name_H-M   'P 1'
#
loop_
_entity.id
_entity.type
_entity.pdbx_description
1 polymer ?
#
loop_
_entity_poly.entity_id
_entity_poly.type
_entity_poly.pdbx_seq_one_letter_code
_entity_poly.pdbx_strand_id
1 'polypeptide(L)'
;CFHTNSDSNPWWRVDLVLSRRIDRVVIFNRMDGWTWQRLDGFNVYVGDNERVQDNPLCAANQPVQTKESNYTISCYGLLGQYVGILIPRREYFHLCEVEVY
;
A
#
# COMPACT_ATOMS: atom_id res chain seq x y z
N CYS A 1 1.54 -10.91 9.30
CA CYS A 1 0.99 -10.68 7.95
C CYS A 1 -0.52 -10.86 7.97
N PHE A 2 -1.25 -10.07 7.18
CA PHE A 2 -2.67 -10.27 6.91
C PHE A 2 -2.87 -10.81 5.49
N HIS A 3 -4.06 -11.33 5.20
CA HIS A 3 -4.47 -11.75 3.86
C HIS A 3 -5.99 -11.59 3.71
N THR A 4 -6.43 -11.12 2.55
CA THR A 4 -7.84 -11.01 2.17
C THR A 4 -8.27 -12.19 1.31
N ASN A 5 -9.57 -12.34 1.04
CA ASN A 5 -10.01 -13.23 -0.02
C ASN A 5 -9.71 -12.61 -1.40
N SER A 6 -10.20 -13.26 -2.46
CA SER A 6 -10.14 -12.70 -3.82
C SER A 6 -11.21 -11.61 -3.98
N ASP A 7 -10.91 -10.43 -3.44
CA ASP A 7 -11.81 -9.28 -3.42
C ASP A 7 -11.55 -8.36 -4.63
N SER A 8 -12.57 -7.59 -5.02
CA SER A 8 -12.43 -6.59 -6.07
C SER A 8 -11.84 -5.30 -5.49
N ASN A 9 -10.73 -4.84 -6.08
CA ASN A 9 -9.99 -3.66 -5.61
C ASN A 9 -9.64 -3.72 -4.12
N PRO A 10 -8.98 -4.80 -3.65
CA PRO A 10 -8.68 -4.96 -2.24
C PRO A 10 -7.72 -3.87 -1.79
N TRP A 11 -7.91 -3.42 -0.56
CA TRP A 11 -7.16 -2.30 0.02
C TRP A 11 -6.89 -2.51 1.50
N TRP A 12 -5.95 -1.74 2.01
CA TRP A 12 -5.56 -1.65 3.41
C TRP A 12 -5.26 -0.19 3.70
N ARG A 13 -5.55 0.26 4.93
CA ARG A 13 -5.19 1.60 5.38
C ARG A 13 -4.73 1.57 6.83
N VAL A 14 -3.90 2.54 7.18
CA VAL A 14 -3.62 2.92 8.56
C VAL A 14 -4.13 4.32 8.82
N ASP A 15 -4.67 4.51 10.03
CA ASP A 15 -5.03 5.81 10.60
C ASP A 15 -3.89 6.29 11.50
N LEU A 16 -3.24 7.40 11.13
CA LEU A 16 -2.15 8.02 11.90
C LEU A 16 -2.67 8.95 13.01
N VAL A 17 -3.99 8.98 13.24
CA VAL A 17 -4.75 9.81 14.18
C VAL A 17 -4.78 11.29 13.84
N LEU A 18 -3.68 11.82 13.29
CA LEU A 18 -3.53 13.21 12.87
C LEU A 18 -2.80 13.26 11.52
N SER A 19 -3.11 14.29 10.73
CA SER A 19 -2.45 14.52 9.46
C SER A 19 -0.96 14.81 9.65
N ARG A 20 -0.11 14.06 8.94
CA ARG A 20 1.35 14.15 9.02
C ARG A 20 1.95 14.24 7.63
N ARG A 21 3.12 14.86 7.55
CA ARG A 21 3.94 14.84 6.33
C ARG A 21 4.53 13.45 6.19
N ILE A 22 4.24 12.79 5.07
CA ILE A 22 4.68 11.43 4.75
C ILE A 22 5.76 11.53 3.67
N ASP A 23 7.00 11.26 4.04
CA ASP A 23 8.13 11.29 3.13
C ASP A 23 8.25 9.96 2.37
N ARG A 24 8.05 8.82 3.05
CA ARG A 24 8.04 7.51 2.40
C ARG A 24 7.20 6.47 3.14
N VAL A 25 6.80 5.44 2.40
CA VAL A 25 6.12 4.24 2.90
C VAL A 25 6.97 3.02 2.55
N VAL A 26 7.26 2.17 3.53
CA VAL A 26 7.99 0.90 3.32
C VAL A 26 7.02 -0.26 3.52
N ILE A 27 6.90 -1.10 2.51
CA ILE A 27 5.91 -2.17 2.45
C ILE A 27 6.63 -3.51 2.46
N PHE A 28 6.35 -4.33 3.48
CA PHE A 28 6.87 -5.70 3.57
C PHE A 28 5.81 -6.66 3.07
N ASN A 29 6.09 -7.34 1.95
CA ASN A 29 5.19 -8.29 1.31
C ASN A 29 5.33 -9.71 1.91
N ARG A 30 4.37 -10.59 1.60
CA ARG A 30 4.47 -12.03 1.92
C ARG A 30 5.31 -12.74 0.86
N MET A 31 6.27 -13.54 1.32
CA MET A 31 7.36 -14.05 0.48
C MET A 31 7.37 -15.56 0.27
N ASP A 32 6.42 -16.33 0.81
CA ASP A 32 6.37 -17.78 0.59
C ASP A 32 5.80 -18.16 -0.78
N GLY A 33 6.43 -19.16 -1.42
CA GLY A 33 6.04 -19.65 -2.74
C GLY A 33 5.99 -18.56 -3.81
N TRP A 34 4.86 -18.49 -4.51
CA TRP A 34 4.60 -17.57 -5.63
C TRP A 34 3.66 -16.41 -5.26
N THR A 35 3.40 -16.17 -3.97
CA THR A 35 2.40 -15.17 -3.55
C THR A 35 2.86 -13.74 -3.77
N TRP A 36 4.18 -13.49 -3.78
CA TRP A 36 4.78 -12.16 -3.84
C TRP A 36 4.31 -11.35 -5.06
N GLN A 37 4.06 -11.99 -6.20
CA GLN A 37 3.61 -11.34 -7.45
C GLN A 37 2.22 -10.69 -7.32
N ARG A 38 1.40 -11.13 -6.37
CA ARG A 38 0.03 -10.61 -6.20
C ARG A 38 0.00 -9.14 -5.78
N LEU A 39 1.09 -8.63 -5.19
CA LEU A 39 1.18 -7.21 -4.85
C LEU A 39 1.44 -6.35 -6.10
N ASP A 40 1.87 -6.92 -7.23
CA ASP A 40 2.22 -6.17 -8.44
C ASP A 40 1.14 -5.17 -8.87
N GLY A 41 1.54 -3.99 -9.33
CA GLY A 41 0.63 -2.95 -9.81
C GLY A 41 -0.18 -2.25 -8.71
N PHE A 42 0.26 -2.32 -7.44
CA PHE A 42 -0.40 -1.61 -6.35
C PHE A 42 -0.20 -0.09 -6.42
N ASN A 43 -1.13 0.63 -5.79
CA ASN A 43 -1.12 2.08 -5.62
C ASN A 43 -0.99 2.43 -4.15
N VAL A 44 -0.33 3.55 -3.86
CA VAL A 44 -0.24 4.15 -2.53
C VAL A 44 -0.94 5.51 -2.55
N TYR A 45 -1.80 5.73 -1.56
CA TYR A 45 -2.59 6.94 -1.39
C TYR A 45 -2.29 7.58 -0.04
N VAL A 46 -2.25 8.91 0.00
CA VAL A 46 -2.02 9.68 1.24
C VAL A 46 -2.97 10.87 1.26
N GLY A 47 -3.75 11.01 2.33
CA GLY A 47 -4.65 12.16 2.53
C GLY A 47 -5.52 12.02 3.77
N ASP A 48 -6.52 12.89 3.90
CA ASP A 48 -7.38 12.98 5.10
C ASP A 48 -8.77 12.36 4.89
N ASN A 49 -9.04 11.73 3.74
CA ASN A 49 -10.30 11.04 3.47
C ASN A 49 -10.25 9.59 3.98
N GLU A 50 -11.31 9.15 4.66
CA GLU A 50 -11.43 7.77 5.15
C GLU A 50 -11.41 6.72 4.03
N ARG A 51 -11.89 7.08 2.83
CA ARG A 51 -11.85 6.25 1.63
C ARG A 51 -10.50 6.38 0.94
N VAL A 52 -9.75 5.29 0.90
CA VAL A 52 -8.39 5.21 0.31
C VAL A 52 -8.33 5.86 -1.08
N GLN A 53 -9.23 5.47 -1.97
CA GLN A 53 -9.26 5.92 -3.37
C GLN A 53 -9.65 7.39 -3.58
N ASP A 54 -10.21 8.04 -2.57
CA ASP A 54 -10.59 9.46 -2.63
C ASP A 54 -9.43 10.37 -2.18
N ASN A 55 -8.33 9.79 -1.71
CA ASN A 55 -7.11 10.53 -1.36
C ASN A 55 -6.21 10.77 -2.59
N PRO A 56 -5.31 11.76 -2.54
CA PRO A 56 -4.24 11.92 -3.52
C PRO A 56 -3.37 10.65 -3.66
N LEU A 57 -2.96 10.36 -4.90
CA LEU A 57 -1.98 9.32 -5.20
C LEU A 57 -0.58 9.78 -4.74
N CYS A 58 0.03 9.02 -3.85
CA CYS A 58 1.46 9.09 -3.58
C CYS A 58 2.25 8.40 -4.70
N ALA A 59 1.85 7.18 -5.06
CA ALA A 59 2.48 6.41 -6.13
C ALA A 59 1.46 5.48 -6.79
N ALA A 60 1.63 5.21 -8.08
CA ALA A 60 0.72 4.38 -8.86
C ALA A 60 1.45 3.25 -9.59
N ASN A 61 0.75 2.15 -9.84
CA ASN A 61 1.19 1.00 -10.64
C ASN A 61 2.60 0.53 -10.27
N GLN A 62 2.86 0.38 -8.97
CA GLN A 62 4.19 0.02 -8.48
C GLN A 62 4.55 -1.40 -8.91
N PRO A 63 5.67 -1.59 -9.61
CA PRO A 63 6.04 -2.88 -10.17
C PRO A 63 6.63 -3.80 -9.09
N VAL A 64 6.23 -5.06 -9.12
CA VAL A 64 6.77 -6.14 -8.28
C VAL A 64 7.38 -7.19 -9.21
N GLN A 65 8.59 -6.90 -9.70
CA GLN A 65 9.25 -7.73 -10.72
C GLN A 65 10.08 -8.85 -10.11
N THR A 66 10.64 -8.62 -8.93
CA THR A 66 11.47 -9.60 -8.24
C THR A 66 10.98 -9.83 -6.82
N LYS A 67 11.43 -10.95 -6.25
CA LYS A 67 11.15 -11.33 -4.89
C LYS A 67 11.96 -10.44 -3.94
N GLU A 68 11.48 -9.23 -3.69
CA GLU A 68 12.09 -8.24 -2.80
C GLU A 68 11.50 -8.34 -1.39
N SER A 69 12.35 -8.23 -0.37
CA SER A 69 11.92 -8.29 1.03
C SER A 69 11.05 -7.10 1.43
N ASN A 70 11.22 -5.95 0.78
CA ASN A 70 10.39 -4.76 0.97
C ASN A 70 10.36 -3.90 -0.30
N TYR A 71 9.35 -3.03 -0.37
CA TYR A 71 9.20 -2.00 -1.40
C TYR A 71 9.17 -0.63 -0.72
N THR A 72 10.09 0.26 -1.10
CA THR A 72 10.15 1.62 -0.55
C THR A 72 9.55 2.61 -1.54
N ILE A 73 8.51 3.32 -1.11
CA ILE A 73 7.73 4.23 -1.93
C ILE A 73 7.90 5.66 -1.42
N SER A 74 8.45 6.54 -2.26
CA SER A 74 8.59 7.96 -1.92
C SER A 74 7.26 8.69 -2.10
N CYS A 75 6.78 9.34 -1.05
CA CYS A 75 5.57 10.17 -1.06
C CYS A 75 5.86 11.67 -1.06
N TYR A 76 7.13 12.07 -1.13
CA TYR A 76 7.57 13.46 -1.34
C TYR A 76 6.99 14.47 -0.34
N GLY A 77 6.67 14.02 0.88
CA GLY A 77 6.13 14.85 1.93
C GLY A 77 4.67 15.24 1.72
N LEU A 78 3.87 14.37 1.09
CA LEU A 78 2.41 14.51 1.06
C LEU A 78 1.85 14.56 2.49
N LEU A 79 0.87 15.44 2.70
CA LEU A 79 0.21 15.58 3.99
C LEU A 79 -1.03 14.67 4.03
N GLY A 80 -1.16 13.83 5.05
CA GLY A 80 -2.34 12.99 5.23
C GLY A 80 -2.41 12.29 6.58
N GLN A 81 -3.62 12.09 7.08
CA GLN A 81 -3.91 11.24 8.25
C GLN A 81 -3.94 9.76 7.88
N TYR A 82 -4.37 9.44 6.65
CA TYR A 82 -4.51 8.09 6.16
C TYR A 82 -3.45 7.78 5.12
N VAL A 83 -2.80 6.63 5.29
CA VAL A 83 -1.97 5.99 4.25
C VAL A 83 -2.69 4.73 3.81
N GLY A 84 -2.98 4.63 2.52
CA GLY A 84 -3.71 3.52 1.94
C GLY A 84 -2.93 2.82 0.83
N ILE A 85 -3.02 1.49 0.78
CA ILE A 85 -2.46 0.65 -0.27
C ILE A 85 -3.61 -0.09 -0.93
N LEU A 86 -3.69 -0.05 -2.26
CA LEU A 86 -4.80 -0.63 -3.03
C LEU A 86 -4.27 -1.32 -4.27
N ILE A 87 -4.80 -2.50 -4.58
CA ILE A 87 -4.53 -3.22 -5.82
C ILE A 87 -5.72 -2.99 -6.75
N PRO A 88 -5.58 -2.32 -7.91
CA PRO A 88 -6.70 -1.92 -8.77
C PRO A 88 -7.20 -3.07 -9.68
N ARG A 89 -7.36 -4.27 -9.12
CA ARG A 89 -7.93 -5.45 -9.79
C ARG A 89 -8.55 -6.41 -8.77
N ARG A 90 -9.17 -7.50 -9.23
CA ARG A 90 -9.53 -8.61 -8.35
C ARG A 90 -8.26 -9.40 -7.98
N GLU A 91 -7.96 -9.49 -6.69
CA GLU A 91 -6.73 -10.12 -6.21
C GLU A 91 -6.85 -10.57 -4.76
N TYR A 92 -5.97 -11.47 -4.36
CA TYR A 92 -5.67 -11.79 -2.97
C TYR A 92 -4.65 -10.81 -2.38
N PHE A 93 -5.11 -9.88 -1.54
CA PHE A 93 -4.22 -8.89 -0.96
C PHE A 93 -3.62 -9.35 0.36
N HIS A 94 -2.33 -9.10 0.55
CA HIS A 94 -1.62 -9.41 1.77
C HIS A 94 -0.43 -8.51 1.94
N LEU A 95 -0.18 -8.11 3.18
CA LEU A 95 1.04 -7.45 3.59
C LEU A 95 1.49 -8.05 4.92
N CYS A 96 2.79 -8.08 5.15
CA CYS A 96 3.38 -8.48 6.41
C CYS A 96 3.50 -7.32 7.38
N GLU A 97 3.96 -6.18 6.90
CA GLU A 97 4.19 -4.98 7.67
C GLU A 97 4.19 -3.75 6.75
N VAL A 98 3.83 -2.60 7.31
CA VAL A 98 3.88 -1.30 6.62
C VAL A 98 4.47 -0.30 7.60
N GLU A 99 5.57 0.32 7.20
CA GLU A 99 6.20 1.40 7.94
C GLU A 99 5.95 2.73 7.21
N VAL A 100 5.66 3.77 7.98
CA VAL A 100 5.36 5.11 7.47
C VAL A 100 6.35 6.09 8.10
N TYR A 101 7.03 6.87 7.27
CA TYR A 101 8.05 7.83 7.66
C TYR A 101 7.71 9.23 7.15
#